data_AF-G3HTT9-F1
#
_entry.id   AF-G3HTT9-F1
#
_cell.length_a   1.000
_cell.length_b   1.000
_cell.length_c   1.000
_cell.angle_alpha   90.00
_cell.angle_beta   90.00
_cell.angle_gamma   90.00
#
_symmetry.space_group_name_H-M   'P 1'
#
loop_
_entity.id
_entity.type
_entity.pdbx_description
1 polymer ?
#
loop_
_entity_poly.entity_id
_entity_poly.type
_entity_poly.pdbx_seq_one_letter_code
_entity_poly.pdbx_strand_id
1 'polypeptide(L)'
;MIQKTDSDEEVAVLFDSVQEVFQKMLECVAWTFRKQPEESLPLFHSVQTPLHEFVSTIQLWYKDTTVHHGILSTLIAAPVVEISHQLRKVSNTEELTTPQRLADLPPFSRCLLGIIMKSSDVVRSFLDELKACVTSSDIEGIVCLTAVVHIVMVINKGKHRSARLKEVAETVNRKLKTFMEITLEEDSLERFLYESSMRTLGEFLNS
;
A
#
# COMPACT_ATOMS: atom_id res chain seq x y z
N MET A 1 -8.38 -24.18 -37.86
CA MET A 1 -8.59 -23.32 -36.69
C MET A 1 -8.15 -24.11 -35.48
N ILE A 2 -7.04 -23.73 -34.85
CA ILE A 2 -6.45 -24.51 -33.75
C ILE A 2 -7.11 -24.06 -32.46
N GLN A 3 -7.56 -25.06 -31.70
CA GLN A 3 -8.17 -25.05 -30.38
C GLN A 3 -7.21 -24.37 -29.36
N LYS A 4 -7.30 -23.04 -29.25
CA LYS A 4 -6.45 -22.21 -28.36
C LYS A 4 -7.16 -21.79 -27.07
N THR A 5 -8.48 -22.00 -27.01
CA THR A 5 -9.37 -21.44 -25.99
C THR A 5 -9.28 -22.16 -24.64
N ASP A 6 -9.15 -23.50 -24.61
CA ASP A 6 -9.05 -24.28 -23.36
C ASP A 6 -7.78 -23.92 -22.56
N SER A 7 -6.65 -23.77 -23.24
CA SER A 7 -5.36 -23.52 -22.58
C SER A 7 -5.27 -22.14 -21.94
N ASP A 8 -5.91 -21.12 -22.51
CA ASP A 8 -5.88 -19.77 -21.97
C ASP A 8 -6.82 -19.65 -20.74
N GLU A 9 -7.92 -20.41 -20.73
CA GLU A 9 -8.85 -20.49 -19.59
C GLU A 9 -8.24 -21.25 -18.41
N GLU A 10 -7.56 -22.37 -18.66
CA GLU A 10 -6.81 -23.11 -17.62
C GLU A 10 -5.72 -22.25 -16.96
N VAL A 11 -5.02 -21.43 -17.75
CA VAL A 11 -3.98 -20.50 -17.25
C VAL A 11 -4.60 -19.38 -16.43
N ALA A 12 -5.76 -18.86 -16.82
CA ALA A 12 -6.48 -17.86 -16.03
C ALA A 12 -6.90 -18.42 -14.66
N VAL A 13 -7.49 -19.62 -14.63
CA VAL A 13 -7.88 -20.30 -13.38
C VAL A 13 -6.67 -20.55 -12.47
N LEU A 14 -5.53 -20.92 -13.06
CA LEU A 14 -4.28 -21.08 -12.31
C LEU A 14 -3.85 -19.75 -11.68
N PHE A 15 -3.89 -18.65 -12.42
CA PHE A 15 -3.50 -17.35 -11.90
C PHE A 15 -4.45 -16.81 -10.83
N ASP A 16 -5.76 -17.02 -10.99
CA ASP A 16 -6.74 -16.70 -9.96
C ASP A 16 -6.43 -17.47 -8.66
N SER A 17 -6.08 -18.76 -8.79
CA SER A 17 -5.66 -19.58 -7.65
C SER A 17 -4.38 -19.06 -6.99
N VAL A 18 -3.40 -18.60 -7.79
CA VAL A 18 -2.15 -18.00 -7.27
C VAL A 18 -2.45 -16.73 -6.48
N GLN A 19 -3.33 -15.86 -6.99
CA GLN A 19 -3.74 -14.64 -6.29
C GLN A 19 -4.46 -14.95 -4.97
N GLU A 20 -5.39 -15.90 -4.98
CA GLU A 20 -6.14 -16.30 -3.79
C GLU A 20 -5.21 -16.86 -2.71
N VAL A 21 -4.28 -17.75 -3.09
CA VAL A 21 -3.29 -18.32 -2.17
C VAL A 21 -2.38 -17.22 -1.62
N PHE A 22 -1.94 -16.28 -2.46
CA PHE A 22 -1.11 -15.16 -2.02
C PHE A 22 -1.83 -14.26 -1.02
N GLN A 23 -3.09 -13.92 -1.29
CA GLN A 23 -3.92 -13.14 -0.38
C GLN A 23 -4.07 -13.85 0.98
N LYS A 24 -4.47 -15.13 0.99
CA LYS A 24 -4.62 -15.90 2.23
C LYS A 24 -3.31 -16.01 3.01
N MET A 25 -2.18 -16.16 2.32
CA MET A 25 -0.87 -16.15 2.94
C MET A 25 -0.60 -14.81 3.64
N LEU A 26 -0.82 -13.68 2.96
CA LEU A 26 -0.63 -12.36 3.56
C LEU A 26 -1.59 -12.07 4.71
N GLU A 27 -2.85 -12.50 4.62
CA GLU A 27 -3.82 -12.39 5.72
C GLU A 27 -3.37 -13.18 6.95
N CYS A 28 -2.91 -14.41 6.76
CA CYS A 28 -2.36 -15.24 7.84
C CYS A 28 -1.16 -14.55 8.51
N VAL A 29 -0.30 -13.97 7.70
CA VAL A 29 0.90 -13.25 8.15
C VAL A 29 0.51 -11.97 8.93
N ALA A 30 -0.44 -11.19 8.42
CA ALA A 30 -0.97 -9.99 9.08
C ALA A 30 -1.63 -10.32 10.43
N TRP A 31 -2.38 -11.43 10.47
CA TRP A 31 -3.02 -11.90 11.68
C TRP A 31 -2.01 -12.27 12.77
N THR A 32 -0.91 -12.92 12.39
CA THR A 32 0.19 -13.25 13.31
C THR A 32 0.84 -11.98 13.89
N PHE A 33 1.08 -10.96 13.06
CA PHE A 33 1.56 -9.64 13.53
C PHE A 33 0.66 -9.03 14.60
N ARG A 34 -0.67 -9.14 14.41
CA ARG A 34 -1.65 -8.58 15.34
C ARG A 34 -1.68 -9.30 16.68
N LYS A 35 -1.49 -10.63 16.70
CA LYS A 35 -1.60 -11.44 17.92
C LYS A 35 -0.30 -11.56 18.71
N GLN A 36 0.84 -11.66 18.02
CA GLN A 36 2.14 -11.96 18.64
C GLN A 36 3.25 -11.09 18.05
N PRO A 37 3.22 -9.77 18.27
CA PRO A 37 4.15 -8.84 17.60
C PRO A 37 5.64 -9.10 17.90
N GLU A 38 5.99 -9.54 19.11
CA GLU A 38 7.41 -9.81 19.47
C GLU A 38 7.90 -11.17 18.96
N GLU A 39 7.08 -12.22 19.09
CA GLU A 39 7.43 -13.59 18.67
C GLU A 39 7.35 -13.82 17.16
N SER A 40 6.72 -12.89 16.44
CA SER A 40 6.53 -13.01 14.99
C SER A 40 7.72 -12.52 14.17
N LEU A 41 8.65 -11.75 14.76
CA LEU A 41 9.86 -11.24 14.09
C LEU A 41 10.71 -12.31 13.38
N PRO A 42 10.99 -13.50 13.97
CA PRO A 42 11.72 -14.57 13.29
C PRO A 42 10.98 -15.14 12.08
N LEU A 43 9.65 -15.28 12.18
CA LEU A 43 8.80 -15.68 11.05
C LEU A 43 8.89 -14.65 9.92
N PHE A 44 9.04 -13.37 10.24
CA PHE A 44 9.20 -12.33 9.23
C PHE A 44 10.51 -12.40 8.47
N HIS A 45 11.60 -12.57 9.19
CA HIS A 45 12.90 -12.73 8.54
C HIS A 45 12.90 -13.95 7.61
N SER A 46 12.17 -15.02 7.94
CA SER A 46 12.08 -16.20 7.07
C SER A 46 11.20 -15.98 5.84
N VAL A 47 10.10 -15.22 5.91
CA VAL A 47 9.22 -14.97 4.75
C VAL A 47 9.68 -13.83 3.85
N GLN A 48 10.54 -12.92 4.33
CA GLN A 48 10.98 -11.75 3.55
C GLN A 48 11.65 -12.11 2.22
N THR A 49 12.54 -13.10 2.22
CA THR A 49 13.25 -13.52 1.01
C THR A 49 12.32 -14.24 0.02
N PRO A 50 11.56 -15.28 0.42
CA PRO A 50 10.58 -15.93 -0.46
C PRO A 50 9.55 -14.95 -1.03
N LEU A 51 9.05 -14.02 -0.23
CA LEU A 51 8.08 -13.02 -0.68
C LEU A 51 8.70 -12.05 -1.70
N HIS A 52 9.93 -11.61 -1.47
CA HIS A 52 10.65 -10.79 -2.45
C HIS A 52 10.89 -11.52 -3.77
N GLU A 53 11.31 -12.80 -3.72
CA GLU A 53 11.55 -13.63 -4.90
C GLU A 53 10.25 -13.87 -5.69
N PHE A 54 9.15 -14.15 -4.98
CA PHE A 54 7.84 -14.30 -5.59
C PHE A 54 7.42 -13.02 -6.32
N VAL A 55 7.44 -11.87 -5.64
CA VAL A 55 7.06 -10.58 -6.25
C VAL A 55 7.98 -10.24 -7.43
N SER A 56 9.28 -10.48 -7.31
CA SER A 56 10.23 -10.25 -8.40
C SER A 56 9.97 -11.16 -9.59
N THR A 57 9.55 -12.41 -9.36
CA THR A 57 9.18 -13.35 -10.42
C THR A 57 7.92 -12.88 -11.14
N ILE A 58 6.87 -12.50 -10.40
CA ILE A 58 5.66 -11.94 -11.01
C ILE A 58 5.99 -10.66 -11.80
N GLN A 59 6.81 -9.78 -11.23
CA GLN A 59 7.26 -8.55 -11.88
C GLN A 59 8.05 -8.79 -13.18
N LEU A 60 8.85 -9.86 -13.25
CA LEU A 60 9.69 -10.16 -14.41
C LEU A 60 8.91 -10.88 -15.53
N TRP A 61 8.09 -11.86 -15.16
CA TRP A 61 7.46 -12.78 -16.12
C TRP A 61 6.04 -12.40 -16.49
N TYR A 62 5.33 -11.71 -15.59
CA TYR A 62 3.89 -11.46 -15.71
C TYR A 62 3.54 -9.99 -15.55
N LYS A 63 4.47 -9.08 -15.86
CA LYS A 63 4.24 -7.64 -15.78
C LYS A 63 2.99 -7.23 -16.58
N ASP A 64 2.23 -6.30 -16.02
CA ASP A 64 1.03 -5.67 -16.62
C ASP A 64 -0.10 -6.67 -16.96
N THR A 65 -0.08 -7.86 -16.35
CA THR A 65 -1.16 -8.86 -16.44
C THR A 65 -2.11 -8.76 -15.25
N THR A 66 -3.28 -9.39 -15.35
CA THR A 66 -4.27 -9.47 -14.26
C THR A 66 -3.67 -10.05 -12.97
N VAL A 67 -2.86 -11.11 -13.07
CA VAL A 67 -2.17 -11.69 -11.92
C VAL A 67 -1.29 -10.66 -11.22
N HIS A 68 -0.49 -9.92 -11.98
CA HIS A 68 0.41 -8.90 -11.45
C HIS A 68 -0.36 -7.77 -10.76
N HIS A 69 -1.42 -7.24 -11.38
CA HIS A 69 -2.26 -6.21 -10.78
C HIS A 69 -2.88 -6.68 -9.45
N GLY A 70 -3.49 -7.87 -9.39
CA GLY A 70 -4.09 -8.34 -8.13
C GLY A 70 -3.07 -8.67 -7.03
N ILE A 71 -1.86 -9.13 -7.37
CA ILE A 71 -0.76 -9.28 -6.39
C ILE A 71 -0.36 -7.91 -5.82
N LEU A 72 -0.21 -6.89 -6.67
CA LEU A 72 0.12 -5.53 -6.24
C LEU A 72 -1.01 -4.90 -5.42
N SER A 73 -2.26 -5.04 -5.85
CA SER A 73 -3.46 -4.60 -5.11
C SER A 73 -3.50 -5.22 -3.70
N THR A 74 -3.19 -6.52 -3.58
CA THR A 74 -3.08 -7.19 -2.26
C THR A 74 -1.96 -6.60 -1.41
N LEU A 75 -0.79 -6.35 -2.02
CA LEU A 75 0.37 -5.72 -1.36
C LEU A 75 0.10 -4.27 -0.94
N ILE A 76 -0.85 -3.58 -1.58
CA ILE A 76 -1.30 -2.23 -1.22
C ILE A 76 -2.34 -2.29 -0.09
N ALA A 77 -3.33 -3.18 -0.20
CA ALA A 77 -4.41 -3.31 0.76
C ALA A 77 -3.90 -3.60 2.17
N ALA A 78 -2.93 -4.50 2.31
CA ALA A 78 -2.38 -4.89 3.60
C ALA A 78 -1.80 -3.70 4.42
N PRO A 79 -0.85 -2.90 3.90
CA PRO A 79 -0.37 -1.71 4.59
C PRO A 79 -1.45 -0.65 4.82
N VAL A 80 -2.33 -0.42 3.83
CA VAL A 80 -3.42 0.56 3.97
C VAL A 80 -4.33 0.20 5.14
N VAL A 81 -4.70 -1.08 5.27
CA VAL A 81 -5.55 -1.58 6.37
C VAL A 81 -4.85 -1.43 7.72
N GLU A 82 -3.58 -1.83 7.83
CA GLU A 82 -2.86 -1.77 9.11
C GLU A 82 -2.61 -0.32 9.57
N ILE A 83 -2.15 0.55 8.66
CA ILE A 83 -1.95 1.97 8.97
C ILE A 83 -3.28 2.62 9.33
N SER A 84 -4.35 2.37 8.57
CA SER A 84 -5.69 2.90 8.87
C SER A 84 -6.20 2.44 10.23
N HIS A 85 -5.94 1.18 10.61
CA HIS A 85 -6.30 0.67 11.93
C HIS A 85 -5.55 1.42 13.04
N GLN A 86 -4.25 1.69 12.86
CA GLN A 86 -3.47 2.45 13.83
C GLN A 86 -3.95 3.90 13.93
N LEU A 87 -4.20 4.57 12.80
CA LEU A 87 -4.73 5.94 12.77
C LEU A 87 -6.04 6.08 13.56
N ARG A 88 -6.94 5.09 13.45
CA ARG A 88 -8.22 5.07 14.19
C ARG A 88 -8.08 4.81 15.69
N LYS A 89 -6.98 4.19 16.12
CA LYS A 89 -6.74 3.89 17.54
C LYS A 89 -6.13 5.05 18.30
N VAL A 90 -5.62 6.07 17.61
CA VAL A 90 -4.99 7.20 18.28
C VAL A 90 -6.04 8.01 19.02
N SER A 91 -5.87 8.09 20.34
CA SER A 91 -6.76 8.84 21.24
C SER A 91 -6.32 10.30 21.39
N ASN A 92 -5.03 10.58 21.16
CA ASN A 92 -4.43 11.91 21.23
C ASN A 92 -3.84 12.30 19.87
N THR A 93 -4.47 13.26 19.19
CA THR A 93 -4.05 13.69 17.84
C THR A 93 -2.65 14.30 17.81
N GLU A 94 -2.12 14.78 18.94
CA GLU A 94 -0.73 15.27 19.03
C GLU A 94 0.32 14.17 18.81
N GLU A 95 -0.04 12.89 18.97
CA GLU A 95 0.84 11.74 18.74
C GLU A 95 0.90 11.34 17.25
N LEU A 96 -0.01 11.86 16.42
CA LEU A 96 -0.04 11.57 14.99
C LEU A 96 1.06 12.36 14.28
N THR A 97 2.18 11.68 14.03
CA THR A 97 3.27 12.22 13.22
C THR A 97 3.31 11.54 11.87
N THR A 98 3.52 12.33 10.81
CA THR A 98 3.74 11.78 9.47
C THR A 98 5.04 10.97 9.47
N PRO A 99 5.02 9.70 9.01
CA PRO A 99 6.21 8.86 9.01
C PRO A 99 7.27 9.41 8.06
N GLN A 100 8.53 9.36 8.51
CA GLN A 100 9.69 9.83 7.77
C GLN A 100 10.59 8.67 7.30
N ARG A 101 10.45 7.49 7.91
CA ARG A 101 11.26 6.31 7.65
C ARG A 101 10.37 5.06 7.70
N LEU A 102 10.85 3.98 7.09
CA LEU A 102 10.20 2.66 7.21
C LEU A 102 10.00 2.25 8.68
N ALA A 103 10.94 2.61 9.56
CA ALA A 103 10.89 2.34 10.99
C ALA A 103 9.75 3.05 11.74
N ASP A 104 9.11 4.05 11.12
CA ASP A 104 8.00 4.79 11.73
C ASP A 104 6.64 4.13 11.41
N LEU A 105 6.62 3.18 10.47
CA LEU A 105 5.42 2.45 10.12
C LEU A 105 5.14 1.30 11.08
N PRO A 106 3.87 0.86 11.16
CA PRO A 106 3.52 -0.37 11.86
C PRO A 106 4.28 -1.59 11.30
N PRO A 107 4.49 -2.64 12.11
CA PRO A 107 5.42 -3.73 11.79
C PRO A 107 5.15 -4.43 10.44
N PHE A 108 3.89 -4.68 10.08
CA PHE A 108 3.58 -5.39 8.83
C PHE A 108 3.82 -4.51 7.61
N SER A 109 3.36 -3.27 7.65
CA SER A 109 3.55 -2.23 6.63
C SER A 109 5.03 -1.97 6.39
N ARG A 110 5.82 -1.87 7.46
CA ARG A 110 7.28 -1.75 7.40
C ARG A 110 7.91 -2.92 6.65
N CYS A 111 7.48 -4.14 6.94
CA CYS A 111 8.01 -5.35 6.31
C CYS A 111 7.70 -5.38 4.81
N LEU A 112 6.42 -5.18 4.44
CA LEU A 112 5.97 -5.22 3.05
C LEU A 112 6.61 -4.12 2.21
N LEU A 113 6.57 -2.87 2.68
CA LEU A 113 7.23 -1.78 1.96
C LEU A 113 8.74 -1.96 1.90
N GLY A 114 9.35 -2.54 2.94
CA GLY A 114 10.76 -2.92 2.92
C GLY A 114 11.09 -3.91 1.79
N ILE A 115 10.20 -4.86 1.51
CA ILE A 115 10.35 -5.82 0.39
C ILE A 115 10.15 -5.12 -0.96
N ILE A 116 9.06 -4.36 -1.11
CA ILE A 116 8.73 -3.62 -2.35
C ILE A 116 9.88 -2.69 -2.74
N MET A 117 10.44 -1.96 -1.77
CA MET A 117 11.52 -1.01 -1.97
C MET A 117 12.90 -1.65 -2.24
N LYS A 118 13.02 -2.99 -2.32
CA LYS A 118 14.27 -3.63 -2.76
C LYS A 118 14.49 -3.50 -4.28
N SER A 119 13.43 -3.39 -5.07
CA SER A 119 13.51 -3.34 -6.54
C SER A 119 12.82 -2.09 -7.08
N SER A 120 13.54 -1.29 -7.88
CA SER A 120 12.97 -0.08 -8.50
C SER A 120 11.82 -0.40 -9.47
N ASP A 121 11.84 -1.55 -10.13
CA ASP A 121 10.76 -1.94 -11.06
C ASP A 121 9.49 -2.30 -10.30
N VAL A 122 9.63 -3.03 -9.19
CA VAL A 122 8.50 -3.33 -8.30
C VAL A 122 7.92 -2.04 -7.72
N VAL A 123 8.76 -1.09 -7.29
CA VAL A 123 8.28 0.22 -6.81
C VAL A 123 7.50 0.97 -7.89
N ARG A 124 7.95 0.95 -9.15
CA ARG A 124 7.24 1.62 -10.25
C ARG A 124 5.85 1.02 -10.46
N SER A 125 5.76 -0.30 -10.59
CA SER A 125 4.47 -0.99 -10.77
C SER A 125 3.56 -0.81 -9.57
N PHE A 126 4.12 -0.87 -8.35
CA PHE A 126 3.39 -0.60 -7.12
C PHE A 126 2.79 0.81 -7.10
N LEU A 127 3.52 1.83 -7.54
CA LEU A 127 3.01 3.21 -7.59
C LEU A 127 1.93 3.39 -8.67
N ASP A 128 2.08 2.72 -9.81
CA ASP A 128 1.05 2.74 -10.87
C ASP A 128 -0.25 2.10 -10.38
N GLU A 129 -0.14 0.94 -9.72
CA GLU A 129 -1.29 0.26 -9.11
C GLU A 129 -1.91 1.08 -7.98
N LEU A 130 -1.09 1.66 -7.09
CA LEU A 130 -1.57 2.51 -5.99
C LEU A 130 -2.36 3.72 -6.51
N LYS A 131 -1.89 4.33 -7.59
CA LYS A 131 -2.62 5.39 -8.29
C LYS A 131 -3.95 4.87 -8.85
N ALA A 132 -3.95 3.67 -9.44
CA ALA A 132 -5.15 3.04 -9.97
C ALA A 132 -6.18 2.80 -8.86
N CYS A 133 -5.81 2.17 -7.74
CA CYS A 133 -6.70 1.89 -6.60
C CYS A 133 -7.33 3.17 -6.00
N VAL A 134 -6.57 4.27 -5.94
CA VAL A 134 -7.10 5.57 -5.46
C VAL A 134 -8.06 6.17 -6.50
N THR A 135 -7.77 6.01 -7.80
CA THR A 135 -8.59 6.54 -8.88
C THR A 135 -9.91 5.78 -9.04
N SER A 136 -9.88 4.45 -8.94
CA SER A 136 -11.05 3.56 -9.00
C SER A 136 -11.93 3.63 -7.75
N SER A 137 -11.44 4.24 -6.67
CA SER A 137 -12.08 4.27 -5.35
C SER A 137 -12.05 2.95 -4.58
N ASP A 138 -11.19 2.00 -4.96
CA ASP A 138 -10.89 0.83 -4.13
C ASP A 138 -10.22 1.26 -2.81
N ILE A 139 -9.55 2.42 -2.82
CA ILE A 139 -9.09 3.12 -1.62
C ILE A 139 -9.87 4.43 -1.47
N GLU A 140 -10.70 4.50 -0.43
CA GLU A 140 -11.54 5.66 -0.15
C GLU A 140 -11.67 5.98 1.34
N GLY A 141 -12.19 7.17 1.62
CA GLY A 141 -12.28 7.73 2.97
C GLY A 141 -10.97 8.38 3.43
N ILE A 142 -11.09 9.37 4.31
CA ILE A 142 -9.96 10.19 4.74
C ILE A 142 -8.88 9.33 5.41
N VAL A 143 -9.27 8.42 6.31
CA VAL A 143 -8.33 7.54 7.01
C VAL A 143 -7.47 6.72 6.04
N CYS A 144 -8.09 6.09 5.04
CA CYS A 144 -7.37 5.27 4.08
C CYS A 144 -6.50 6.12 3.15
N LEU A 145 -6.98 7.29 2.74
CA LEU A 145 -6.18 8.22 1.94
C LEU A 145 -4.98 8.76 2.74
N THR A 146 -5.13 9.02 4.04
CA THR A 146 -4.01 9.37 4.92
C THR A 146 -3.00 8.22 5.06
N ALA A 147 -3.47 6.97 5.12
CA ALA A 147 -2.57 5.81 5.05
C ALA A 147 -1.77 5.77 3.74
N VAL A 148 -2.38 6.12 2.61
CA VAL A 148 -1.65 6.25 1.34
C VAL A 148 -0.62 7.39 1.39
N VAL A 149 -0.94 8.54 2.01
CA VAL A 149 0.04 9.62 2.23
C VAL A 149 1.24 9.10 3.03
N HIS A 150 1.01 8.31 4.08
CA HIS A 150 2.08 7.71 4.89
C HIS A 150 2.99 6.80 4.04
N ILE A 151 2.41 5.96 3.19
CA ILE A 151 3.15 5.11 2.24
C ILE A 151 4.00 5.97 1.29
N VAL A 152 3.40 6.97 0.67
CA VAL A 152 4.07 7.89 -0.27
C VAL A 152 5.26 8.59 0.40
N MET A 153 5.08 9.09 1.63
CA MET A 153 6.14 9.79 2.36
C MET A 153 7.33 8.88 2.68
N VAL A 154 7.08 7.64 3.07
CA VAL A 154 8.14 6.67 3.35
C VAL A 154 8.91 6.30 2.08
N ILE A 155 8.22 6.09 0.95
CA ILE A 155 8.88 5.82 -0.33
C ILE A 155 9.71 7.03 -0.77
N ASN A 156 9.20 8.25 -0.61
CA ASN A 156 9.90 9.50 -0.97
C ASN A 156 11.20 9.70 -0.20
N LYS A 157 11.22 9.33 1.08
CA LYS A 157 12.42 9.40 1.94
C LYS A 157 13.40 8.26 1.65
N GLY A 158 12.98 7.22 0.92
CA GLY A 158 13.83 6.17 0.40
C GLY A 158 14.64 6.57 -0.84
N LYS A 159 15.23 5.57 -1.51
CA LYS A 159 16.07 5.75 -2.71
C LYS A 159 15.27 5.90 -4.01
N HIS A 160 13.95 5.66 -3.99
CA HIS A 160 13.12 5.52 -5.19
C HIS A 160 12.27 6.76 -5.48
N ARG A 161 12.90 7.95 -5.45
CA ARG A 161 12.23 9.18 -5.88
C ARG A 161 11.95 9.12 -7.37
N SER A 162 10.70 9.35 -7.76
CA SER A 162 10.29 9.29 -9.17
C SER A 162 9.12 10.23 -9.45
N ALA A 163 8.96 10.63 -10.71
CA ALA A 163 7.81 11.42 -11.15
C ALA A 163 6.48 10.70 -10.85
N ARG A 164 6.44 9.37 -10.97
CA ARG A 164 5.27 8.54 -10.63
C ARG A 164 4.82 8.74 -9.18
N LEU A 165 5.75 8.91 -8.24
CA LEU A 165 5.42 9.17 -6.85
C LEU A 165 4.71 10.52 -6.67
N LYS A 166 5.12 11.55 -7.44
CA LYS A 166 4.41 12.84 -7.48
C LYS A 166 3.00 12.67 -8.09
N GLU A 167 2.84 11.90 -9.16
CA GLU A 167 1.51 11.62 -9.74
C GLU A 167 0.55 10.93 -8.75
N VAL A 168 1.05 9.97 -7.95
CA VAL A 168 0.25 9.35 -6.88
C VAL A 168 -0.17 10.40 -5.86
N ALA A 169 0.78 11.21 -5.38
CA ALA A 169 0.50 12.27 -4.41
C ALA A 169 -0.49 13.31 -4.93
N GLU A 170 -0.41 13.71 -6.20
CA GLU A 170 -1.39 14.59 -6.84
C GLU A 170 -2.77 13.96 -6.92
N THR A 171 -2.84 12.66 -7.21
CA THR A 171 -4.10 11.90 -7.28
C THR A 171 -4.75 11.81 -5.90
N VAL A 172 -3.98 11.51 -4.86
CA VAL A 172 -4.45 11.51 -3.46
C VAL A 172 -4.88 12.91 -3.02
N ASN A 173 -4.10 13.94 -3.35
CA ASN A 173 -4.43 15.34 -3.04
C ASN A 173 -5.75 15.77 -3.68
N ARG A 174 -6.00 15.39 -4.95
CA ARG A 174 -7.28 15.65 -5.62
C ARG A 174 -8.44 14.91 -4.94
N LYS A 175 -8.25 13.64 -4.58
CA LYS A 175 -9.25 12.85 -3.84
C LYS A 175 -9.54 13.43 -2.46
N LEU A 176 -8.53 13.86 -1.71
CA LEU A 176 -8.74 14.49 -0.40
C LEU A 176 -9.56 15.78 -0.52
N LYS A 177 -9.31 16.63 -1.53
CA LYS A 177 -10.07 17.87 -1.74
C LYS A 177 -11.59 17.67 -1.87
N THR A 178 -12.07 16.48 -2.24
CA THR A 178 -13.51 16.20 -2.27
C THR A 178 -14.12 16.11 -0.88
N PHE A 179 -13.31 15.98 0.17
CA PHE A 179 -13.72 15.95 1.58
C PHE A 179 -13.55 17.30 2.29
N MET A 180 -13.33 18.40 1.57
CA MET A 180 -13.05 19.71 2.17
C MET A 180 -14.12 20.18 3.17
N GLU A 181 -15.38 19.76 2.99
CA GLU A 181 -16.49 20.07 3.91
C GLU A 181 -16.24 19.59 5.34
N ILE A 182 -15.41 18.56 5.54
CA ILE A 182 -15.08 18.05 6.88
C ILE A 182 -14.32 19.07 7.74
N THR A 183 -13.74 20.10 7.13
CA THR A 183 -13.11 21.21 7.85
C THR A 183 -14.11 22.03 8.68
N LEU A 184 -15.41 21.88 8.42
CA LEU A 184 -16.48 22.51 9.17
C LEU A 184 -16.85 21.75 10.46
N GLU A 185 -16.41 20.49 10.60
CA GLU A 185 -16.61 19.71 11.83
C GLU A 185 -15.61 20.14 12.91
N GLU A 186 -16.08 20.48 14.10
CA GLU A 186 -15.21 20.77 15.24
C GLU A 186 -14.71 19.46 15.88
N ASP A 187 -13.40 19.40 16.15
CA ASP A 187 -12.72 18.36 16.93
C ASP A 187 -12.91 16.89 16.45
N SER A 188 -13.00 16.65 15.15
CA SER A 188 -13.02 15.30 14.58
C SER A 188 -11.62 14.78 14.20
N LEU A 189 -11.35 13.49 14.46
CA LEU A 189 -10.13 12.81 14.02
C LEU A 189 -9.94 12.95 12.50
N GLU A 190 -11.02 12.81 11.74
CA GLU A 190 -10.98 12.88 10.28
C GLU A 190 -10.58 14.27 9.79
N ARG A 191 -11.04 15.35 10.44
CA ARG A 191 -10.56 16.70 10.14
C ARG A 191 -9.06 16.84 10.38
N PHE A 192 -8.55 16.37 11.52
CA PHE A 192 -7.12 16.41 11.80
C PHE A 192 -6.30 15.64 10.74
N LEU A 193 -6.74 14.43 10.39
CA LEU A 193 -6.08 13.60 9.38
C LEU A 193 -6.10 14.28 8.01
N TYR A 194 -7.23 14.90 7.64
CA TYR A 194 -7.36 15.68 6.41
C TYR A 194 -6.37 16.85 6.39
N GLU A 195 -6.38 17.71 7.41
CA GLU A 195 -5.52 18.89 7.48
C GLU A 195 -4.02 18.52 7.46
N SER A 196 -3.64 17.50 8.23
CA SER A 196 -2.25 16.99 8.27
C SER A 196 -1.80 16.41 6.93
N SER A 197 -2.68 15.64 6.27
CA SER A 197 -2.42 15.06 4.95
C SER A 197 -2.27 16.14 3.89
N MET A 198 -3.17 17.12 3.85
CA MET A 198 -3.14 18.23 2.90
C MET A 198 -1.89 19.09 3.07
N ARG A 199 -1.47 19.37 4.30
CA ARG A 199 -0.23 20.10 4.59
C ARG A 199 1.00 19.33 4.09
N THR A 200 1.10 18.05 4.47
CA THR A 200 2.21 17.17 4.08
C THR A 200 2.32 17.03 2.57
N LEU A 201 1.20 16.82 1.87
CA LEU A 201 1.16 16.74 0.42
C LEU A 201 1.51 18.07 -0.24
N GLY A 202 1.06 19.19 0.33
CA GLY A 202 1.43 20.53 -0.14
C GLY A 202 2.94 20.77 -0.07
N GLU A 203 3.57 20.44 1.05
CA GLU A 203 5.03 20.54 1.19
C GLU A 203 5.77 19.62 0.21
N PHE A 204 5.29 18.39 0.04
CA PHE A 204 5.91 17.42 -0.87
C PHE A 204 5.80 17.82 -2.35
N LEU A 205 4.61 18.23 -2.80
CA LEU A 205 4.36 18.56 -4.20
C LEU A 205 5.06 19.85 -4.64
N ASN A 206 5.25 20.79 -3.71
CA ASN A 206 5.95 22.06 -3.96
C ASN A 206 7.48 21.99 -3.74
N SER A 207 8.01 20.82 -3.39
CA SER A 207 9.46 20.55 -3.30
C SER A 207 10.06 20.04 -4.62
#